data_AF-A0A1F4SQA2-F1
#
_entry.id   AF-A0A1F4SQA2-F1
#
_cell.length_a   1.000
_cell.length_b   1.000
_cell.length_c   1.000
_cell.angle_alpha   90.00
_cell.angle_beta   90.00
_cell.angle_gamma   90.00
#
_symmetry.space_group_name_H-M   'P 1'
#
loop_
_entity.id
_entity.type
_entity.pdbx_description
1 polymer ?
#
loop_
_entity_poly.entity_id
_entity_poly.type
_entity_poly.pdbx_seq_one_letter_code
_entity_poly.pdbx_strand_id
1 'polypeptide(L)' 'MGNKENEMLKIIQEALNVGDGKITFDSSVKNVEEWDSLGHLSILVALDKRFGGKVANIREMSSADSVNKIIQLLKDNSLV' A
#
# COMPACT_ATOMS: atom_id res chain seq x y z
N MET A 1 -19.03 1.31 -5.63
CA MET A 1 -18.13 1.39 -4.46
C MET A 1 -17.18 0.21 -4.55
N GLY A 2 -15.87 0.27 -4.75
CA GLY A 2 -14.93 1.29 -5.21
C GLY A 2 -13.76 0.51 -5.82
N ASN A 3 -13.63 0.49 -7.15
CA ASN A 3 -12.68 -0.41 -7.83
C ASN A 3 -11.21 -0.09 -7.50
N LYS A 4 -10.89 1.19 -7.29
CA LYS A 4 -9.52 1.65 -7.05
C LYS A 4 -8.96 1.19 -5.71
N GLU A 5 -9.75 1.24 -4.65
CA GLU A 5 -9.31 0.82 -3.31
C GLU A 5 -9.04 -0.69 -3.24
N ASN A 6 -9.86 -1.48 -3.94
CA ASN A 6 -9.61 -2.92 -4.09
C ASN A 6 -8.37 -3.22 -4.93
N GLU A 7 -8.07 -2.42 -5.96
CA GLU A 7 -6.80 -2.53 -6.68
C GLU A 7 -5.61 -2.25 -5.76
N MET A 8 -5.72 -1.24 -4.89
CA MET A 8 -4.67 -0.93 -3.92
C MET A 8 -4.40 -2.09 -2.97
N LEU A 9 -5.47 -2.73 -2.46
CA LEU A 9 -5.35 -3.92 -1.63
C LEU A 9 -4.60 -5.03 -2.38
N LYS A 10 -4.98 -5.31 -3.64
CA LYS A 10 -4.31 -6.32 -4.47
C LYS A 10 -2.82 -6.03 -4.66
N ILE A 11 -2.44 -4.79 -4.93
CA ILE A 11 -1.02 -4.43 -5.11
C ILE A 11 -0.24 -4.67 -3.81
N ILE A 12 -0.83 -4.31 -2.67
CA ILE A 12 -0.21 -4.54 -1.35
C ILE A 12 -0.09 -6.05 -1.08
N GLN A 13 -1.11 -6.84 -1.43
CA GLN A 13 -1.08 -8.29 -1.29
C GLN A 13 0.01 -8.94 -2.16
N GLU A 14 0.09 -8.55 -3.42
CA GLU A 14 1.13 -9.01 -4.35
C GLU A 14 2.54 -8.62 -3.85
N ALA A 15 2.68 -7.39 -3.32
CA ALA A 15 3.94 -6.90 -2.79
C ALA A 15 4.42 -7.67 -1.54
N LEU A 16 3.48 -8.02 -0.66
CA LEU A 16 3.74 -8.83 0.52
C LEU A 16 3.76 -10.33 0.24
N ASN A 17 3.45 -10.74 -0.99
CA ASN A 17 3.32 -12.14 -1.42
C ASN A 17 2.40 -12.96 -0.48
N VAL A 18 1.30 -12.34 -0.06
CA VAL A 18 0.28 -12.96 0.80
C VAL A 18 -0.94 -13.37 0.00
N GLY A 19 -1.65 -14.38 0.49
CA GLY A 19 -2.84 -14.91 -0.18
C GLY A 19 -3.97 -13.90 -0.34
N ASP A 20 -4.87 -14.19 -1.28
CA ASP A 20 -6.05 -13.36 -1.53
C ASP A 20 -6.94 -13.22 -0.29
N GLY A 21 -7.24 -11.98 0.12
CA GLY A 21 -8.08 -11.67 1.27
C GLY A 21 -7.34 -11.59 2.62
N LYS A 22 -6.01 -11.73 2.64
CA LYS A 22 -5.19 -11.53 3.87
C LYS A 22 -5.02 -10.06 4.25
N ILE A 23 -5.01 -9.16 3.27
CA ILE A 23 -4.88 -7.72 3.49
C ILE A 23 -6.25 -7.07 3.34
N THR A 24 -6.57 -6.20 4.30
CA THR A 24 -7.81 -5.42 4.36
C THR A 24 -7.47 -3.96 4.63
N PHE A 25 -8.46 -3.07 4.62
CA PHE A 25 -8.24 -1.65 4.93
C PHE A 25 -7.70 -1.40 6.35
N ASP A 26 -8.03 -2.28 7.28
CA ASP A 26 -7.53 -2.25 8.66
C ASP A 26 -6.15 -2.89 8.81
N SER A 27 -5.59 -3.46 7.74
CA SER A 27 -4.24 -4.04 7.76
C SER A 27 -3.16 -2.97 7.93
N SER A 28 -2.13 -3.32 8.68
CA SER A 28 -1.03 -2.48 9.13
C SER A 28 0.20 -3.32 9.48
N VAL A 29 1.34 -2.66 9.64
CA VAL A 29 2.59 -3.24 10.13
C VAL A 29 2.44 -4.00 11.45
N LYS A 30 1.39 -3.72 12.24
CA LYS A 30 1.14 -4.34 13.54
C LYS A 30 0.32 -5.63 13.47
N ASN A 31 -0.51 -5.79 12.45
CA ASN A 31 -1.41 -6.95 12.33
C ASN A 31 -1.09 -7.84 11.12
N VAL A 32 -0.18 -7.42 10.24
CA VAL A 32 0.34 -8.21 9.14
C VAL A 32 1.81 -8.49 9.42
N GLU A 33 2.14 -9.74 9.70
CA GLU A 33 3.51 -10.17 10.01
C GLU A 33 4.45 -10.00 8.82
N GLU A 34 3.93 -10.22 7.61
CA GLU A 34 4.66 -10.06 6.36
C GLU A 34 4.98 -8.59 6.04
N TRP A 35 4.25 -7.66 6.67
CA TRP A 35 4.52 -6.22 6.57
C TRP A 35 5.64 -5.85 7.56
N ASP A 36 6.83 -6.37 7.34
CA ASP A 36 8.05 -5.98 8.04
C ASP A 36 8.76 -4.81 7.31
N SER A 37 10.04 -4.58 7.62
CA SER A 37 10.87 -3.57 6.93
C SER A 37 11.02 -3.84 5.42
N LEU A 38 11.11 -5.10 5.00
CA LEU A 38 11.23 -5.49 3.59
C LEU A 38 9.86 -5.49 2.91
N GLY A 39 8.83 -6.01 3.56
CA GLY A 39 7.45 -5.96 3.08
C GLY A 39 6.97 -4.54 2.86
N HIS A 40 7.27 -3.63 3.79
CA HIS A 40 6.99 -2.20 3.61
C HIS A 40 7.68 -1.63 2.37
N LEU A 41 8.96 -1.94 2.16
CA LEU A 41 9.69 -1.50 0.98
C LEU A 41 9.11 -2.08 -0.31
N SER A 42 8.73 -3.37 -0.31
CA SER A 42 8.06 -4.03 -1.43
C SER A 42 6.75 -3.34 -1.79
N ILE A 43 5.95 -2.95 -0.80
CA ILE A 43 4.71 -2.19 -1.02
C ILE A 43 5.04 -0.86 -1.71
N LEU A 44 5.97 -0.07 -1.15
CA LEU A 44 6.35 1.21 -1.73
C LEU A 44 6.78 1.06 -3.19
N VAL A 45 7.62 0.07 -3.49
CA VAL A 45 8.10 -0.20 -4.85
C VAL A 45 6.97 -0.62 -5.78
N ALA A 46 6.06 -1.49 -5.34
CA ALA A 46 4.93 -1.96 -6.15
C ALA A 46 3.96 -0.81 -6.47
N LEU A 47 3.64 0.02 -5.47
CA LEU A 47 2.85 1.22 -5.65
C LEU A 47 3.54 2.21 -6.57
N ASP A 48 4.82 2.47 -6.36
CA ASP A 48 5.59 3.39 -7.18
C ASP A 48 5.68 2.95 -8.64
N LYS A 49 5.85 1.66 -8.90
CA LYS A 49 5.76 1.08 -10.25
C LYS A 49 4.38 1.30 -10.87
N ARG A 50 3.30 1.12 -10.12
CA ARG A 50 1.93 1.33 -10.61
C ARG A 50 1.66 2.79 -10.97
N PHE A 51 2.15 3.73 -10.16
CA PHE A 51 1.93 5.17 -10.36
C PHE A 51 3.06 5.86 -11.15
N GLY A 52 4.05 5.11 -11.62
CA GLY A 52 5.13 5.60 -12.47
C GLY A 52 6.09 6.56 -11.76
N GLY A 53 6.54 6.23 -10.54
CA GLY A 53 7.52 7.05 -9.81
C GLY A 53 6.91 8.15 -8.93
N LYS A 54 5.57 8.29 -8.92
CA LYS A 54 4.90 9.36 -8.17
C LYS A 54 4.84 9.09 -6.67
N VAL A 55 4.82 7.83 -6.26
CA VAL A 55 4.70 7.45 -4.85
C VAL A 55 6.00 7.71 -4.11
N ALA A 56 7.15 7.49 -4.76
CA ALA A 56 8.45 7.81 -4.21
C ALA A 56 8.62 9.31 -3.88
N ASN A 57 7.85 10.21 -4.53
CA ASN A 57 7.85 11.63 -4.23
C ASN A 57 7.03 12.00 -2.98
N ILE A 58 6.16 11.09 -2.51
CA ILE A 58 5.35 11.29 -1.31
C ILE A 58 6.18 10.91 -0.09
N ARG A 59 6.73 11.91 0.59
CA ARG A 59 7.59 11.71 1.77
C ARG A 59 6.87 10.92 2.86
N GLU A 60 5.60 11.23 3.11
CA GLU A 60 4.81 10.54 4.12
C GLU A 60 4.58 9.05 3.82
N MET A 61 4.74 8.61 2.57
CA MET A 61 4.48 7.22 2.19
C MET A 61 5.44 6.25 2.89
N SER A 62 6.70 6.65 3.08
CA SER A 62 7.68 5.89 3.85
C SER A 62 7.34 5.75 5.35
N SER A 63 6.41 6.56 5.84
CA SER A 63 5.86 6.50 7.20
C SER A 63 4.45 5.87 7.25
N ALA A 64 3.96 5.36 6.12
CA ALA A 64 2.65 4.77 6.01
C ALA A 64 2.68 3.34 6.55
N ASP A 65 2.23 3.19 7.79
CA ASP A 65 2.23 1.96 8.57
C ASP A 65 0.94 1.14 8.42
N SER A 66 -0.03 1.62 7.63
CA SER A 66 -1.34 1.00 7.45
C SER A 66 -1.89 1.25 6.05
N VAL A 67 -2.73 0.31 5.58
CA VAL A 67 -3.40 0.42 4.27
C VAL A 67 -4.23 1.69 4.18
N ASN A 68 -5.02 1.99 5.21
CA ASN A 68 -5.81 3.21 5.27
C ASN A 68 -4.94 4.47 5.08
N LYS A 69 -3.76 4.53 5.72
CA LYS A 69 -2.84 5.67 5.59
C LYS A 69 -2.26 5.77 4.18
N ILE A 70 -1.87 4.65 3.57
CA ILE A 70 -1.44 4.61 2.16
C ILE A 70 -2.53 5.17 1.24
N ILE A 71 -3.77 4.69 1.39
CA ILE A 71 -4.88 5.12 0.53
C ILE A 71 -5.20 6.60 0.73
N GLN A 72 -5.18 7.09 1.98
CA GLN A 72 -5.36 8.50 2.28
C GLN A 72 -4.30 9.35 1.57
N LEU A 73 -3.02 9.00 1.69
CA LEU A 73 -1.93 9.72 1.04
C LEU A 73 -2.07 9.75 -0.49
N LEU A 74 -2.53 8.66 -1.10
CA LEU A 74 -2.78 8.62 -2.54
C LEU A 74 -3.96 9.49 -2.95
N LYS A 75 -5.03 9.54 -2.15
CA LYS A 75 -6.18 10.43 -2.37
C LYS A 75 -5.77 11.89 -2.24
N ASP A 76 -5.00 12.22 -1.21
CA ASP A 76 -4.50 13.57 -0.97
C ASP A 76 -3.61 14.06 -2.13
N ASN A 77 -2.88 13.13 -2.76
CA ASN A 77 -2.06 13.39 -3.95
C ASN A 77 -2.82 13.20 -5.28
N SER A 78 -4.15 13.04 -5.26
CA SER A 78 -5.02 12.85 -6.44
C SER A 78 -4.59 11.69 -7.36
N LEU A 79 -3.99 10.64 -6.79
CA LEU A 79 -3.56 9.44 -7.51
C LEU A 79 -4.70 8.40 -7.63
N VAL A 80 -5.68 8.44 -6.72
CA VAL A 80 -6.85 7.54 -6.72
C VAL A 80 -8.15 8.29 -6.44
#